data_AF-A0A087UQQ2-F1
#
_entry.id   AF-A0A087UQQ2-F1
#
_cell.length_a   1.000
_cell.length_b   1.000
_cell.length_c   1.000
_cell.angle_alpha   90.00
_cell.angle_beta   90.00
_cell.angle_gamma   90.00
#
_symmetry.space_group_name_H-M   'P 1'
#
loop_
_entity.id
_entity.type
_entity.pdbx_description
1 polymer ?
#
loop_
_entity_poly.entity_id
_entity_poly.type
_entity_poly.pdbx_seq_one_letter_code
_entity_poly.pdbx_strand_id
1 'polypeptide(L)'
;MHTMRLLGKFLGYLHFSPYRVTDALPSNVMYSQLATRKYHKPPLDVAELLIESVKNNKIILTVPWVIEFLSMMDPIALTIEHYIKALQILTDIYRWEHFRAIPTESILFVRLIIGWLFDVLEYPKKYEVLIKPESFEYHKNLESCGVDFLAVVDKQLIRSCCPYLIEFRVLIYNFLNGIKNRNREIRKITPLSTKIEKTNSASVIKKQLNIQLEDNFFSYHPPSVKKTTEFVADRMASKTIGKIRSEVTELKLNVVKNIMSNKQFSSMYASNALLQIDAVIDDNVLHVYNEFQNKLHDFIKAIHKNIENTLPLLLSDDTKPVVLDICTKVAYRLAADKTADWIDSNLLLDPIKSDIKNKLFHLKKYEVESK
;
A
#
# COMPACT_ATOMS: atom_id res chain seq x y z
N MET A 1 6.31 -33.36 -15.06
CA MET A 1 6.67 -31.92 -15.07
C MET A 1 6.33 -31.22 -13.76
N HIS A 2 5.04 -31.07 -13.40
CA HIS A 2 4.64 -30.31 -12.20
C HIS A 2 5.26 -30.84 -10.88
N THR A 3 5.21 -32.15 -10.65
CA THR A 3 5.80 -32.79 -9.46
C THR A 3 7.31 -32.59 -9.38
N MET A 4 8.03 -32.73 -10.51
CA MET A 4 9.49 -32.51 -10.56
C MET A 4 9.85 -31.06 -10.26
N ARG A 5 9.07 -30.10 -10.77
CA ARG A 5 9.26 -28.67 -10.48
C ARG A 5 9.04 -28.36 -8.99
N LEU A 6 7.97 -28.90 -8.40
CA LEU A 6 7.71 -28.74 -6.97
C LEU A 6 8.81 -29.37 -6.13
N LEU A 7 9.30 -30.55 -6.52
CA LEU A 7 10.41 -31.22 -5.84
C LEU A 7 11.71 -30.42 -5.95
N GLY A 8 12.03 -29.90 -7.13
CA GLY A 8 13.19 -29.01 -7.35
C GLY A 8 13.11 -27.76 -6.48
N LYS A 9 11.93 -27.13 -6.42
CA LYS A 9 11.67 -25.98 -5.54
C LYS A 9 11.85 -26.31 -4.06
N PHE A 10 11.30 -27.44 -3.61
CA PHE A 10 11.41 -27.90 -2.23
C PHE A 10 12.86 -28.24 -1.85
N LEU A 11 13.59 -28.90 -2.75
CA LEU A 11 15.01 -29.19 -2.57
C LEU A 11 15.84 -27.90 -2.48
N GLY A 12 15.55 -26.92 -3.35
CA GLY A 12 16.20 -25.61 -3.31
C GLY A 12 15.91 -24.90 -2.00
N TYR A 13 14.65 -24.92 -1.54
CA TYR A 13 14.28 -24.37 -0.24
C TYR A 13 15.06 -25.02 0.90
N LEU A 14 15.11 -26.35 1.00
CA LEU A 14 15.86 -27.03 2.05
C LEU A 14 17.36 -26.72 2.01
N HIS A 15 17.93 -26.60 0.80
CA HIS A 15 19.37 -26.38 0.64
C HIS A 15 19.79 -24.93 0.93
N PHE A 16 19.00 -23.94 0.49
CA PHE A 16 19.36 -22.52 0.60
C PHE A 16 18.71 -21.81 1.80
N SER A 17 17.60 -22.33 2.35
CA SER A 17 16.92 -21.70 3.50
C SER A 17 17.81 -21.50 4.73
N PRO A 18 18.77 -22.39 5.09
CA PRO A 18 19.65 -22.15 6.24
C PRO A 18 20.53 -20.90 6.10
N TYR A 19 20.74 -20.41 4.87
CA TYR A 19 21.62 -19.30 4.55
C TYR A 19 20.86 -18.02 4.16
N ARG A 20 19.52 -18.05 4.17
CA ARG A 20 18.70 -16.87 3.91
C ARG A 20 18.65 -15.99 5.16
N VAL A 21 19.33 -14.86 5.10
CA VAL A 21 19.26 -13.83 6.15
C VAL A 21 18.65 -12.57 5.54
N THR A 22 17.64 -12.03 6.23
CA THR A 22 16.86 -10.86 5.80
C THR A 22 17.60 -9.54 5.98
N ASP A 23 18.61 -9.52 6.87
CA ASP A 23 19.44 -8.36 7.17
C ASP A 23 20.83 -8.47 6.53
N ALA A 24 21.45 -7.33 6.23
CA ALA A 24 22.83 -7.29 5.73
C ALA A 24 23.79 -7.86 6.78
N LEU A 25 24.26 -9.09 6.56
CA LEU A 25 25.22 -9.73 7.44
C LEU A 25 26.51 -8.91 7.52
N PRO A 26 27.13 -8.80 8.71
CA PRO A 26 28.50 -8.35 8.85
C PRO A 26 29.45 -9.15 7.95
N SER A 27 30.40 -8.47 7.31
CA SER A 27 31.28 -9.05 6.28
C SER A 27 32.02 -10.31 6.74
N ASN A 28 32.41 -10.37 8.02
CA ASN A 28 33.09 -11.52 8.63
C ASN A 28 32.24 -12.81 8.61
N VAL A 29 30.92 -12.70 8.84
CA VAL A 29 30.02 -13.86 8.81
C VAL A 29 29.82 -14.35 7.38
N MET A 30 29.73 -13.44 6.40
CA MET A 30 29.66 -13.82 4.98
C MET A 30 30.90 -14.58 4.52
N TYR A 31 32.11 -14.13 4.90
CA TYR A 31 33.34 -14.84 4.58
C TYR A 31 33.40 -16.23 5.22
N SER A 32 32.93 -16.37 6.46
CA SER A 32 32.87 -17.67 7.13
C SER A 32 31.91 -18.64 6.43
N GLN A 33 30.72 -18.18 6.04
CA GLN A 33 29.74 -18.99 5.31
C GLN A 33 30.24 -19.39 3.91
N LEU A 34 30.89 -18.46 3.20
CA LEU A 34 31.54 -18.74 1.92
C LEU A 34 32.61 -19.83 2.05
N ALA A 35 33.49 -19.70 3.05
CA ALA A 35 34.52 -20.69 3.30
C ALA A 35 33.91 -22.07 3.55
N THR A 36 32.95 -22.19 4.48
CA THR A 36 32.27 -23.47 4.78
C THR A 36 31.60 -24.09 3.55
N ARG A 37 30.94 -23.27 2.72
CA ARG A 37 30.22 -23.75 1.54
C ARG A 37 31.15 -24.13 0.39
N LYS A 38 32.31 -23.48 0.25
CA LYS A 38 33.31 -23.84 -0.76
C LYS A 38 33.93 -25.22 -0.50
N TYR A 39 34.04 -25.62 0.77
CA TYR A 39 34.56 -26.94 1.13
C TYR A 39 33.50 -28.04 1.11
N HIS A 40 32.22 -27.70 1.04
CA HIS A 40 31.14 -28.67 1.01
C HIS A 40 30.78 -29.04 -0.43
N LYS A 41 30.92 -30.31 -0.80
CA LYS A 41 30.43 -30.80 -2.10
C LYS A 41 28.90 -30.70 -2.11
N PRO A 42 28.29 -29.99 -3.07
CA PRO A 42 26.84 -29.92 -3.13
C PRO A 42 26.26 -31.33 -3.31
N PRO A 43 25.10 -31.64 -2.69
CA PRO A 43 24.46 -32.95 -2.81
C PRO A 43 23.99 -33.24 -4.25
N LEU A 44 23.90 -32.21 -5.09
CA LEU A 44 23.44 -32.28 -6.47
C LEU A 44 24.34 -31.41 -7.36
N ASP A 45 25.04 -32.04 -8.32
CA ASP A 45 25.80 -31.33 -9.33
C ASP A 45 24.87 -30.90 -10.48
N VAL A 46 24.31 -29.70 -10.33
CA VAL A 46 23.37 -29.14 -11.30
C VAL A 46 24.05 -28.85 -12.64
N ALA A 47 25.34 -28.50 -12.63
CA ALA A 47 26.07 -28.20 -13.86
C ALA A 47 26.27 -29.47 -14.70
N GLU A 48 26.68 -30.57 -14.06
CA GLU A 48 26.81 -31.87 -14.74
C GLU A 48 25.47 -32.36 -15.30
N LEU A 49 24.38 -32.25 -14.53
CA LEU A 49 23.04 -32.62 -14.99
C LEU A 49 22.56 -31.80 -16.20
N LEU A 50 22.89 -30.51 -16.24
CA LEU A 50 22.57 -29.66 -17.38
C LEU A 50 23.38 -30.08 -18.62
N ILE A 51 24.69 -30.33 -18.47
CA ILE A 51 25.55 -30.83 -19.56
C ILE A 51 25.03 -32.16 -20.08
N GLU A 52 24.67 -33.08 -19.19
CA GLU A 52 24.12 -34.38 -19.58
C GLU A 52 22.76 -34.23 -20.29
N SER A 53 21.90 -33.33 -19.82
CA SER A 53 20.60 -33.07 -20.45
C SER A 53 20.74 -32.53 -21.87
N VAL A 54 21.75 -31.70 -22.10
CA VAL A 54 22.11 -31.19 -23.43
C VAL A 54 22.61 -32.32 -24.31
N LYS A 55 23.55 -33.15 -23.84
CA LYS A 55 24.09 -34.29 -24.60
C LYS A 55 23.01 -35.30 -24.98
N ASN A 56 22.02 -35.49 -24.12
CA ASN A 56 20.97 -36.49 -24.27
C ASN A 56 19.67 -35.95 -24.88
N ASN A 57 19.61 -34.67 -25.28
CA ASN A 57 18.40 -34.02 -25.83
C ASN A 57 17.17 -34.16 -24.90
N LYS A 58 17.38 -33.86 -23.60
CA LYS A 58 16.36 -33.89 -22.53
C LYS A 58 16.22 -32.55 -21.80
N ILE A 59 16.59 -31.45 -22.45
CA ILE A 59 16.58 -30.09 -21.91
C ILE A 59 15.17 -29.72 -21.41
N ILE A 60 14.11 -30.05 -22.16
CA ILE A 60 12.72 -29.74 -21.79
C ILE A 60 12.34 -30.39 -20.46
N LEU A 61 12.89 -31.56 -20.14
CA LEU A 61 12.59 -32.24 -18.87
C LEU A 61 13.45 -31.69 -17.72
N THR A 62 14.73 -31.44 -17.97
CA THR A 62 15.70 -31.10 -16.92
C THR A 62 15.64 -29.63 -16.51
N VAL A 63 15.60 -28.72 -17.49
CA VAL A 63 15.69 -27.28 -17.24
C VAL A 63 14.58 -26.75 -16.32
N PRO A 64 13.28 -27.13 -16.46
CA PRO A 64 12.23 -26.53 -15.65
C PRO A 64 12.35 -26.76 -14.14
N TRP A 65 12.79 -27.94 -13.70
CA TRP A 65 12.95 -28.19 -12.26
C TRP A 65 14.27 -27.64 -11.72
N VAL A 66 15.33 -27.65 -12.55
CA VAL A 66 16.61 -27.00 -12.21
C VAL A 66 16.40 -25.51 -11.96
N ILE A 67 15.58 -24.85 -12.79
CA ILE A 67 15.26 -23.45 -12.61
C ILE A 67 14.51 -23.19 -11.30
N GLU A 68 13.53 -24.03 -10.93
CA GLU A 68 12.86 -23.90 -9.63
C GLU A 68 13.82 -24.10 -8.45
N PHE A 69 14.78 -25.03 -8.57
CA PHE A 69 15.83 -25.23 -7.57
C PHE A 69 16.72 -23.99 -7.44
N LEU A 70 17.24 -23.47 -8.56
CA LEU A 70 18.13 -22.29 -8.57
C LEU A 70 17.39 -21.00 -8.18
N SER A 71 16.07 -20.91 -8.42
CA SER A 71 15.26 -19.76 -7.99
C SER A 71 15.26 -19.56 -6.47
N MET A 72 15.65 -20.59 -5.71
CA MET A 72 15.74 -20.53 -4.25
C MET A 72 17.10 -20.05 -3.72
N MET A 73 18.09 -19.85 -4.60
CA MET A 73 19.44 -19.43 -4.24
C MET A 73 19.47 -18.17 -3.37
N ASP A 74 20.42 -18.15 -2.44
CA ASP A 74 20.77 -16.97 -1.65
C ASP A 74 21.85 -16.12 -2.38
N PRO A 75 22.03 -14.84 -2.02
CA PRO A 75 23.00 -13.96 -2.69
C PRO A 75 24.45 -14.46 -2.65
N ILE A 76 24.81 -15.25 -1.64
CA ILE A 76 26.16 -15.81 -1.51
C ILE A 76 26.35 -16.96 -2.51
N ALA A 77 25.32 -17.77 -2.74
CA ALA A 77 25.36 -18.89 -3.70
C ALA A 77 25.74 -18.43 -5.12
N LEU A 78 25.39 -17.21 -5.51
CA LEU A 78 25.75 -16.62 -6.82
C LEU A 78 27.27 -16.42 -7.02
N THR A 79 28.05 -16.49 -5.94
CA THR A 79 29.53 -16.35 -6.00
C THR A 79 30.26 -17.70 -5.96
N ILE A 80 29.54 -18.81 -5.82
CA ILE A 80 30.13 -20.14 -5.72
C ILE A 80 30.28 -20.75 -7.13
N GLU A 81 31.47 -21.27 -7.41
CA GLU A 81 31.89 -21.73 -8.74
C GLU A 81 30.95 -22.73 -9.41
N HIS A 82 30.43 -23.71 -8.66
CA HIS A 82 29.53 -24.72 -9.23
C HIS A 82 28.17 -24.17 -9.67
N TYR A 83 27.64 -23.17 -8.96
CA TYR A 83 26.40 -22.50 -9.38
C TYR A 83 26.64 -21.50 -10.50
N ILE A 84 27.79 -20.81 -10.49
CA ILE A 84 28.22 -19.97 -11.62
C ILE A 84 28.25 -20.81 -12.89
N LYS A 85 28.88 -21.99 -12.86
CA LYS A 85 28.94 -22.91 -14.01
C LYS A 85 27.55 -23.31 -14.51
N ALA A 86 26.63 -23.66 -13.60
CA ALA A 86 25.25 -23.97 -13.97
C ALA A 86 24.54 -22.77 -14.66
N LEU A 87 24.76 -21.55 -14.17
CA LEU A 87 24.21 -20.32 -14.77
C LEU A 87 24.84 -20.00 -16.13
N GLN A 88 26.13 -20.31 -16.33
CA GLN A 88 26.79 -20.17 -17.63
C GLN A 88 26.13 -21.08 -18.66
N ILE A 89 25.97 -22.38 -18.33
CA ILE A 89 25.29 -23.35 -19.19
C ILE A 89 23.85 -22.90 -19.53
N LEU A 90 23.09 -22.41 -18.55
CA LEU A 90 21.74 -21.89 -18.81
C LEU A 90 21.75 -20.65 -19.72
N THR A 91 22.77 -19.81 -19.61
CA THR A 91 22.95 -18.65 -20.50
C THR A 91 23.26 -19.09 -21.93
N ASP A 92 24.06 -20.14 -22.11
CA ASP A 92 24.31 -20.74 -23.41
C ASP A 92 23.04 -21.32 -24.02
N ILE A 93 22.28 -22.10 -23.25
CA ILE A 93 20.98 -22.65 -23.69
C ILE A 93 20.01 -21.52 -24.08
N TYR A 94 19.98 -20.42 -23.32
CA TYR A 94 19.13 -19.26 -23.61
C TYR A 94 19.51 -18.55 -24.91
N ARG A 95 20.81 -18.34 -25.14
CA ARG A 95 21.36 -17.66 -26.32
C ARG A 95 21.49 -18.56 -27.55
N TRP A 96 21.18 -19.84 -27.42
CA TRP A 96 21.39 -20.79 -28.49
C TRP A 96 20.52 -20.47 -29.71
N GLU A 97 21.18 -20.20 -30.85
CA GLU A 97 20.53 -19.78 -32.09
C GLU A 97 20.19 -20.95 -33.04
N HIS A 98 20.74 -22.15 -32.81
CA HIS A 98 20.75 -23.26 -33.77
C HIS A 98 19.73 -24.37 -33.46
N PHE A 99 18.50 -23.99 -33.11
CA PHE A 99 17.40 -24.93 -32.90
C PHE A 99 16.68 -25.30 -34.22
N ARG A 100 17.40 -25.63 -35.30
CA ARG A 100 16.73 -25.95 -36.59
C ARG A 100 15.90 -27.24 -36.55
N ALA A 101 16.13 -28.12 -35.59
CA ALA A 101 15.47 -29.42 -35.50
C ALA A 101 14.48 -29.54 -34.33
N ILE A 102 14.48 -28.60 -33.38
CA ILE A 102 13.61 -28.64 -32.19
C ILE A 102 12.32 -27.84 -32.46
N PRO A 103 11.14 -28.30 -32.00
CA PRO A 103 9.89 -27.55 -32.14
C PRO A 103 9.98 -26.15 -31.54
N THR A 104 9.34 -25.17 -32.19
CA THR A 104 9.43 -23.76 -31.77
C THR A 104 8.85 -23.54 -30.37
N GLU A 105 7.82 -24.30 -30.02
CA GLU A 105 7.16 -24.31 -28.71
C GLU A 105 8.12 -24.71 -27.60
N SER A 106 8.96 -25.72 -27.85
CA SER A 106 9.96 -26.21 -26.91
C SER A 106 11.05 -25.16 -26.63
N ILE A 107 11.53 -24.51 -27.68
CA ILE A 107 12.53 -23.43 -27.58
C ILE A 107 11.95 -22.26 -26.79
N LEU A 108 10.74 -21.83 -27.16
CA LEU A 108 10.04 -20.73 -26.51
C LEU A 108 9.87 -21.03 -25.02
N PHE A 109 9.40 -22.23 -24.68
CA PHE A 109 9.20 -22.66 -23.30
C PHE A 109 10.49 -22.61 -22.48
N VAL A 110 11.59 -23.16 -22.99
CA VAL A 110 12.89 -23.14 -22.31
C VAL A 110 13.38 -21.71 -22.11
N ARG A 111 13.33 -20.86 -23.14
CA ARG A 111 13.74 -19.45 -23.06
C ARG A 111 12.93 -18.65 -22.06
N LEU A 112 11.62 -18.89 -22.03
CA LEU A 112 10.68 -18.25 -21.12
C LEU A 112 11.02 -18.58 -19.65
N ILE A 113 11.26 -19.85 -19.33
CA ILE A 113 11.56 -20.25 -17.95
C ILE A 113 12.96 -19.77 -17.54
N ILE A 114 13.96 -19.81 -18.43
CA ILE A 114 15.31 -19.31 -18.13
C ILE A 114 15.29 -17.79 -17.92
N GLY A 115 14.59 -17.04 -18.79
CA GLY A 115 14.44 -15.59 -18.64
C GLY A 115 13.82 -15.22 -17.29
N TRP A 116 12.78 -15.97 -16.87
CA TRP A 116 12.18 -15.79 -15.55
C TRP A 116 13.18 -16.02 -14.39
N LEU A 117 14.06 -17.02 -14.48
CA LEU A 117 15.10 -17.24 -13.46
C LEU A 117 16.02 -16.02 -13.33
N PHE A 118 16.46 -15.45 -14.46
CA PHE A 118 17.33 -14.29 -14.47
C PHE A 118 16.65 -13.04 -13.88
N ASP A 119 15.34 -12.88 -14.12
CA ASP A 119 14.57 -11.82 -13.47
C ASP A 119 14.46 -12.04 -11.94
N VAL A 120 14.20 -13.27 -11.49
CA VAL A 120 14.06 -13.62 -10.06
C VAL A 120 15.37 -13.44 -9.29
N LEU A 121 16.50 -13.80 -9.89
CA LEU A 121 17.80 -13.69 -9.24
C LEU A 121 18.31 -12.26 -9.16
N GLU A 122 17.54 -11.27 -9.64
CA GLU A 122 18.04 -9.92 -9.91
C GLU A 122 19.39 -10.03 -10.61
N TYR A 123 19.37 -10.49 -11.86
CA TYR A 123 20.57 -10.59 -12.67
C TYR A 123 21.18 -9.22 -13.12
N PRO A 124 20.72 -7.98 -12.78
CA PRO A 124 21.19 -6.83 -13.53
C PRO A 124 22.64 -6.52 -13.19
N LYS A 125 23.50 -6.74 -14.18
CA LYS A 125 24.82 -6.11 -14.39
C LYS A 125 25.95 -6.48 -13.42
N LYS A 126 25.66 -6.87 -12.16
CA LYS A 126 26.71 -7.18 -11.16
C LYS A 126 27.46 -8.49 -11.44
N TYR A 127 26.77 -9.48 -12.00
CA TYR A 127 27.31 -10.83 -12.24
C TYR A 127 27.60 -11.13 -13.72
N GLU A 128 27.34 -10.18 -14.62
CA GLU A 128 27.54 -10.32 -16.07
C GLU A 128 29.02 -10.58 -16.43
N VAL A 129 29.96 -10.09 -15.60
CA VAL A 129 31.41 -10.36 -15.76
C VAL A 129 31.78 -11.79 -15.35
N LEU A 130 31.07 -12.35 -14.36
CA LEU A 130 31.34 -13.68 -13.77
C LEU A 130 30.70 -14.79 -14.59
N ILE A 131 29.52 -14.54 -15.16
CA ILE A 131 28.73 -15.53 -15.90
C ILE A 131 28.90 -15.25 -17.40
N LYS A 132 30.05 -15.66 -17.93
CA LYS A 132 30.28 -15.68 -19.39
C LYS A 132 29.77 -16.99 -19.97
N PRO A 133 29.16 -16.99 -21.17
CA PRO A 133 28.77 -18.22 -21.86
C PRO A 133 29.97 -19.18 -21.94
N GLU A 134 29.80 -20.40 -21.44
CA GLU A 134 30.76 -21.48 -21.60
C GLU A 134 30.46 -22.05 -22.99
N SER A 135 31.21 -21.64 -24.01
CA SER A 135 30.96 -22.01 -25.40
C SER A 135 31.05 -23.54 -25.57
N PHE A 136 29.94 -24.24 -25.30
CA PHE A 136 29.86 -25.69 -25.39
C PHE A 136 29.80 -26.08 -26.86
N GLU A 137 30.68 -26.98 -27.27
CA GLU A 137 30.56 -27.68 -28.55
C GLU A 137 29.40 -28.66 -28.46
N TYR A 138 28.21 -28.18 -28.83
CA TYR A 138 27.02 -29.01 -28.96
C TYR A 138 27.28 -30.04 -30.07
N HIS A 139 27.32 -31.33 -29.69
CA HIS A 139 27.51 -32.40 -30.66
C HIS A 139 26.40 -32.35 -31.72
N LYS A 140 26.79 -32.15 -32.99
CA LYS A 140 25.96 -32.20 -34.21
C LYS A 140 25.40 -33.61 -34.50
N ASN A 141 25.26 -34.48 -33.51
CA ASN A 141 24.67 -35.80 -33.71
C ASN A 141 23.14 -35.66 -33.71
N LEU A 142 22.63 -35.11 -34.82
CA LEU A 142 21.21 -34.94 -35.15
C LEU A 142 20.41 -36.25 -35.21
N GLU A 143 21.04 -37.41 -34.96
CA GLU A 143 20.43 -38.73 -35.08
C GLU A 143 19.90 -39.32 -33.75
N SER A 144 20.01 -38.59 -32.65
CA SER A 144 19.59 -39.08 -31.33
C SER A 144 18.19 -38.58 -30.94
N CYS A 145 17.22 -39.49 -31.09
CA CYS A 145 15.82 -39.35 -30.67
C CYS A 145 15.72 -38.98 -29.18
N GLY A 146 15.42 -37.71 -28.91
CA GLY A 146 15.28 -37.15 -27.57
C GLY A 146 13.92 -36.50 -27.36
N VAL A 147 13.55 -36.29 -26.09
CA VAL A 147 12.27 -35.66 -25.72
C VAL A 147 12.19 -34.23 -26.27
N ASP A 148 13.33 -33.59 -26.50
CA ASP A 148 13.39 -32.23 -27.02
C ASP A 148 12.84 -32.09 -28.44
N PHE A 149 12.91 -33.14 -29.25
CA PHE A 149 12.37 -33.17 -30.62
C PHE A 149 10.89 -33.51 -30.69
N LEU A 150 10.32 -33.99 -29.59
CA LEU A 150 8.90 -34.32 -29.51
C LEU A 150 8.10 -33.04 -29.20
N ALA A 151 6.95 -32.87 -29.86
CA ALA A 151 6.01 -31.78 -29.59
C ALA A 151 5.22 -32.00 -28.28
N VAL A 152 5.94 -32.25 -27.18
CA VAL A 152 5.37 -32.52 -25.84
C VAL A 152 4.92 -31.23 -25.16
N VAL A 153 5.44 -30.08 -25.59
CA VAL A 153 5.11 -28.78 -25.02
C VAL A 153 3.78 -28.29 -25.58
N ASP A 154 2.72 -28.44 -24.77
CA ASP A 154 1.39 -27.94 -25.09
C ASP A 154 1.11 -26.58 -24.44
N LYS A 155 -0.02 -25.97 -24.85
CA LYS A 155 -0.47 -24.66 -24.31
C LYS A 155 -0.73 -24.72 -22.81
N GLN A 156 -1.10 -25.87 -22.25
CA GLN A 156 -1.39 -26.04 -20.84
C GLN A 156 -0.10 -26.06 -20.01
N LEU A 157 0.94 -26.72 -20.51
CA LEU A 157 2.27 -26.78 -19.90
C LEU A 157 2.89 -25.39 -19.83
N ILE A 158 2.84 -24.62 -20.92
CA ILE A 158 3.30 -23.23 -20.95
C ILE A 158 2.54 -22.39 -19.91
N ARG A 159 1.20 -22.47 -19.85
CA ARG A 159 0.40 -21.73 -18.86
C ARG A 159 0.70 -22.12 -17.41
N SER A 160 0.94 -23.40 -17.16
CA SER A 160 1.23 -23.93 -15.82
C SER A 160 2.66 -23.64 -15.35
N CYS A 161 3.62 -23.49 -16.28
CA CYS A 161 5.01 -23.22 -15.95
C CYS A 161 5.39 -21.75 -16.02
N CYS A 162 4.66 -20.96 -16.78
CA CYS A 162 4.92 -19.55 -16.99
C CYS A 162 3.70 -18.71 -16.55
N PRO A 163 3.35 -18.66 -15.24
CA PRO A 163 2.18 -17.92 -14.76
C PRO A 163 2.26 -16.42 -15.05
N TYR A 164 3.47 -15.85 -15.16
CA TYR A 164 3.70 -14.46 -15.56
C TYR A 164 3.14 -14.12 -16.95
N LEU A 165 2.96 -15.10 -17.85
CA LEU A 165 2.31 -14.86 -19.14
C LEU A 165 0.83 -14.52 -18.98
N ILE A 166 0.20 -14.94 -17.88
CA ILE A 166 -1.18 -14.57 -17.57
C ILE A 166 -1.23 -13.08 -17.22
N GLU A 167 -0.28 -12.59 -16.43
CA GLU A 167 -0.15 -11.16 -16.10
C GLU A 167 0.13 -10.33 -17.35
N PHE A 168 1.03 -10.80 -18.22
CA PHE A 168 1.30 -10.15 -19.51
C PHE A 168 0.05 -10.10 -20.40
N ARG A 169 -0.75 -11.18 -20.44
CA ARG A 169 -2.03 -11.19 -21.16
C ARG A 169 -3.02 -10.20 -20.59
N VAL A 170 -3.11 -10.07 -19.26
CA VAL A 170 -3.97 -9.07 -18.60
C VAL A 170 -3.49 -7.66 -18.94
N LEU A 171 -2.19 -7.41 -18.93
CA LEU A 171 -1.59 -6.12 -19.31
C LEU A 171 -1.89 -5.76 -20.76
N ILE A 172 -1.70 -6.67 -21.71
CA ILE A 172 -2.04 -6.47 -23.12
C ILE A 172 -3.54 -6.25 -23.28
N TYR A 173 -4.38 -7.04 -22.62
CA TYR A 173 -5.84 -6.88 -22.68
C TYR A 173 -6.27 -5.51 -22.17
N ASN A 174 -5.70 -5.05 -21.05
CA ASN A 174 -5.95 -3.71 -20.52
C ASN A 174 -5.44 -2.61 -21.47
N PHE A 175 -4.28 -2.80 -22.09
CA PHE A 175 -3.70 -1.87 -23.06
C PHE A 175 -4.57 -1.76 -24.33
N LEU A 176 -4.93 -2.91 -24.94
CA LEU A 176 -5.73 -2.97 -26.17
C LEU A 176 -7.15 -2.44 -25.97
N ASN A 177 -7.75 -2.66 -24.81
CA ASN A 177 -9.09 -2.14 -24.51
C ASN A 177 -9.10 -0.65 -24.17
N GLY A 178 -7.94 0.02 -24.21
CA GLY A 178 -7.80 1.43 -23.89
C GLY A 178 -8.22 1.71 -22.46
N ILE A 179 -7.25 1.81 -21.54
CA ILE A 179 -7.51 2.31 -20.19
C ILE A 179 -8.02 3.76 -20.32
N LYS A 180 -9.33 3.94 -20.49
CA LYS A 180 -10.04 5.16 -20.12
C LYS A 180 -9.90 5.23 -18.62
N ASN A 181 -9.11 6.18 -18.13
CA ASN A 181 -8.92 6.53 -16.73
C ASN A 181 -10.22 6.33 -15.93
N ARG A 182 -10.33 5.17 -15.29
CA ARG A 182 -10.95 5.05 -13.98
C ARG A 182 -9.80 4.67 -13.08
N ASN A 183 -9.51 5.55 -12.14
CA ASN A 183 -8.60 5.36 -11.02
C ASN A 183 -8.97 4.06 -10.28
N ARG A 184 -8.58 2.91 -10.83
CA ARG A 184 -8.29 1.73 -10.03
C ARG A 184 -6.90 1.99 -9.52
N GLU A 185 -6.82 2.36 -8.25
CA GLU A 185 -5.59 2.33 -7.50
C GLU A 185 -4.91 1.00 -7.78
N ILE A 186 -3.90 1.04 -8.65
CA ILE A 186 -2.84 0.06 -8.61
C ILE A 186 -2.31 0.21 -7.19
N ARG A 187 -2.66 -0.73 -6.31
CA ARG A 187 -2.00 -0.87 -5.02
C ARG A 187 -0.56 -1.19 -5.33
N LYS A 188 0.24 -0.15 -5.58
CA LYS A 188 1.68 -0.22 -5.64
C LYS A 188 2.08 -0.75 -4.27
N ILE A 189 2.44 -2.02 -4.23
CA ILE A 189 3.19 -2.54 -3.08
C ILE A 189 4.57 -1.94 -3.26
N THR A 190 4.75 -0.72 -2.76
CA THR A 190 6.06 -0.12 -2.61
C THR A 190 6.71 -0.87 -1.44
N PRO A 191 7.77 -1.68 -1.65
CA PRO A 191 8.52 -2.19 -0.53
C PRO A 191 9.12 -0.98 0.19
N LEU A 192 8.68 -0.74 1.43
CA LEU A 192 9.20 0.34 2.25
C LEU A 192 10.61 -0.05 2.70
N SER A 193 11.60 0.39 1.93
CA SER A 193 12.95 0.59 2.46
C SER A 193 12.87 1.77 3.41
N THR A 194 13.37 1.61 4.63
CA THR A 194 13.53 2.67 5.63
C THR A 194 14.45 3.76 5.10
N LYS A 195 13.90 4.75 4.41
CA LYS A 195 14.57 6.02 4.15
C LYS A 195 13.88 7.08 4.99
N ILE A 196 14.59 7.49 6.02
CA ILE A 196 14.26 8.62 6.88
C ILE A 196 14.39 9.88 6.02
N GLU A 197 13.30 10.26 5.36
CA GLU A 197 13.22 11.57 4.71
C GLU A 197 12.66 12.58 5.72
N LYS A 198 13.61 13.38 6.23
CA LYS A 198 13.33 14.57 7.01
C LYS A 198 12.64 15.58 6.10
N THR A 199 11.36 15.86 6.33
CA THR A 199 10.79 17.19 6.63
C THR A 199 9.26 17.20 6.40
N ASN A 200 8.55 17.83 7.35
CA ASN A 200 7.11 18.21 7.33
C ASN A 200 5.98 17.19 7.60
N SER A 201 6.24 16.00 8.15
CA SER A 201 5.17 14.99 8.31
C SER A 201 5.10 14.25 9.65
N ALA A 202 5.68 14.77 10.74
CA ALA A 202 5.64 14.07 12.03
C ALA A 202 4.20 13.81 12.55
N SER A 203 3.24 14.70 12.26
CA SER A 203 1.83 14.52 12.63
C SER A 203 1.12 13.50 11.73
N VAL A 204 1.38 13.54 10.42
CA VAL A 204 0.79 12.63 9.42
C VAL A 204 1.29 11.21 9.61
N ILE A 205 2.60 11.05 9.86
CA ILE A 205 3.22 9.76 10.18
C ILE A 205 2.63 9.19 11.48
N LYS A 206 2.46 10.02 12.53
CA LYS A 206 1.81 9.59 13.78
C LYS A 206 0.35 9.17 13.56
N LYS A 207 -0.41 9.90 12.74
CA LYS A 207 -1.82 9.55 12.43
C LYS A 207 -1.91 8.24 11.66
N GLN A 208 -1.05 8.03 10.66
CA GLN A 208 -0.98 6.76 9.92
C GLN A 208 -0.56 5.59 10.81
N LEU A 209 0.42 5.80 11.68
CA LEU A 209 0.88 4.78 12.62
C LEU A 209 -0.23 4.39 13.61
N ASN A 210 -0.97 5.36 14.14
CA ASN A 210 -2.12 5.07 15.01
C ASN A 210 -3.21 4.26 14.29
N ILE A 211 -3.55 4.60 13.04
CA ILE A 211 -4.54 3.84 12.25
C ILE A 211 -4.09 2.38 12.06
N GLN A 212 -2.80 2.16 11.78
CA GLN A 212 -2.26 0.80 11.63
C GLN A 212 -2.29 0.01 12.94
N LEU A 213 -1.95 0.65 14.07
CA LEU A 213 -2.01 0.02 15.39
C LEU A 213 -3.46 -0.34 15.77
N GLU A 214 -4.41 0.51 15.44
CA GLU A 214 -5.84 0.29 15.66
C GLU A 214 -6.37 -0.88 14.82
N ASP A 215 -6.03 -0.94 13.53
CA ASP A 215 -6.44 -2.06 12.67
C ASP A 215 -5.85 -3.38 13.13
N ASN A 216 -4.59 -3.37 13.60
CA ASN A 216 -3.96 -4.55 14.17
C ASN A 216 -4.64 -4.95 15.48
N PHE A 217 -4.94 -4.00 16.37
CA PHE A 217 -5.69 -4.24 17.61
C PHE A 217 -7.06 -4.87 17.33
N PHE A 218 -7.85 -4.32 16.40
CA PHE A 218 -9.16 -4.87 16.08
C PHE A 218 -9.10 -6.22 15.35
N SER A 219 -7.97 -6.60 14.76
CA SER A 219 -7.80 -7.94 14.16
C SER A 219 -7.77 -9.06 15.21
N TYR A 220 -7.36 -8.74 16.44
CA TYR A 220 -7.34 -9.68 17.58
C TYR A 220 -8.66 -9.71 18.37
N HIS A 221 -9.63 -8.87 18.01
CA HIS A 221 -10.91 -8.75 18.70
C HIS A 221 -12.10 -9.08 17.79
N PRO A 222 -13.26 -9.47 18.35
CA PRO A 222 -14.45 -9.72 17.55
C PRO A 222 -14.83 -8.49 16.70
N PRO A 223 -15.29 -8.68 15.44
CA PRO A 223 -15.72 -7.58 14.59
C PRO A 223 -16.82 -6.70 15.19
N SER A 224 -17.61 -7.23 16.14
CA SER A 224 -18.60 -6.47 16.90
C SER A 224 -17.97 -5.32 17.71
N VAL A 225 -16.80 -5.53 18.33
CA VAL A 225 -16.11 -4.50 19.14
C VAL A 225 -15.69 -3.32 18.26
N LYS A 226 -15.13 -3.60 17.07
CA LYS A 226 -14.77 -2.56 16.10
C LYS A 226 -16.02 -1.77 15.67
N LYS A 227 -17.07 -2.47 15.25
CA LYS A 227 -18.32 -1.83 14.80
C LYS A 227 -18.99 -0.99 15.88
N THR A 228 -19.04 -1.48 17.12
CA THR A 228 -19.60 -0.73 18.26
C THR A 228 -18.76 0.52 18.55
N THR A 229 -17.43 0.42 18.50
CA THR A 229 -16.52 1.54 18.72
C THR A 229 -16.70 2.62 17.64
N GLU A 230 -16.74 2.23 16.37
CA GLU A 230 -17.00 3.13 15.23
C GLU A 230 -18.39 3.78 15.32
N PHE A 231 -19.41 3.00 15.68
CA PHE A 231 -20.77 3.49 15.85
C PHE A 231 -20.87 4.53 16.97
N VAL A 232 -20.23 4.28 18.12
CA VAL A 232 -20.19 5.25 19.23
C VAL A 232 -19.47 6.52 18.79
N ALA A 233 -18.36 6.41 18.05
CA ALA A 233 -17.67 7.57 17.49
C ALA A 233 -18.57 8.40 16.57
N ASP A 234 -19.32 7.76 15.66
CA ASP A 234 -20.26 8.42 14.74
C ASP A 234 -21.41 9.12 15.47
N ARG A 235 -21.98 8.46 16.48
CA ARG A 235 -23.08 9.03 17.28
C ARG A 235 -22.61 10.20 18.12
N MET A 236 -21.41 10.13 18.69
CA MET A 236 -20.85 11.22 19.48
C MET A 236 -20.43 12.42 18.62
N ALA A 237 -19.85 12.17 17.43
CA ALA A 237 -19.57 13.23 16.47
C ALA A 237 -20.88 13.93 16.04
N SER A 238 -21.90 13.17 15.66
CA SER A 238 -23.20 13.70 15.23
C SER A 238 -23.89 14.53 16.32
N LYS A 239 -23.89 14.02 17.57
CA LYS A 239 -24.46 14.72 18.73
C LYS A 239 -23.74 16.05 18.99
N THR A 240 -22.42 16.05 18.88
CA THR A 240 -21.60 17.24 19.12
C THR A 240 -21.78 18.26 17.99
N ILE A 241 -21.77 17.83 16.73
CA ILE A 241 -22.09 18.67 15.57
C ILE A 241 -23.48 19.29 15.70
N GLY A 242 -24.47 18.53 16.17
CA GLY A 242 -25.82 19.04 16.45
C GLY A 242 -25.81 20.21 17.45
N LYS A 243 -25.07 20.08 18.54
CA LYS A 243 -24.90 21.17 19.55
C LYS A 243 -24.15 22.37 18.98
N ILE A 244 -23.08 22.12 18.23
CA ILE A 244 -22.31 23.19 17.59
C ILE A 244 -23.21 23.96 16.60
N ARG A 245 -24.03 23.26 15.81
CA ARG A 245 -24.96 23.88 14.86
C ARG A 245 -26.04 24.72 15.55
N SER A 246 -26.59 24.26 16.67
CA SER A 246 -27.56 25.06 17.43
C SER A 246 -26.92 26.32 18.00
N GLU A 247 -25.71 26.20 18.56
CA GLU A 247 -24.97 27.35 19.10
C GLU A 247 -24.66 28.37 18.00
N VAL A 248 -24.15 27.92 16.84
CA VAL A 248 -23.85 28.80 15.68
C VAL A 248 -25.10 29.52 15.19
N THR A 249 -26.25 28.85 15.23
CA THR A 249 -27.52 29.47 14.85
C THR A 249 -27.95 30.54 15.85
N GLU A 250 -27.75 30.28 17.14
CA GLU A 250 -28.01 31.26 18.21
C GLU A 250 -27.06 32.46 18.13
N LEU A 251 -25.77 32.24 17.85
CA LEU A 251 -24.79 33.31 17.63
C LEU A 251 -25.19 34.20 16.45
N LYS A 252 -25.59 33.61 15.31
CA LYS A 252 -26.09 34.37 14.15
C LYS A 252 -27.29 35.24 14.52
N LEU A 253 -28.22 34.74 15.35
CA LEU A 253 -29.39 35.50 15.80
C LEU A 253 -29.03 36.61 16.80
N ASN A 254 -28.10 36.35 17.72
CA ASN A 254 -27.66 37.33 18.72
C ASN A 254 -26.89 38.48 18.07
N VAL A 255 -26.02 38.20 17.09
CA VAL A 255 -25.33 39.24 16.30
C VAL A 255 -26.35 40.12 15.57
N VAL A 256 -27.36 39.52 14.91
CA VAL A 256 -28.42 40.28 14.23
C VAL A 256 -29.22 41.14 15.22
N LYS A 257 -29.58 40.61 16.39
CA LYS A 257 -30.30 41.37 17.43
C LYS A 257 -29.46 42.50 18.01
N ASN A 258 -28.17 42.27 18.27
CA ASN A 258 -27.27 43.28 18.82
C ASN A 258 -27.05 44.42 17.82
N ILE A 259 -26.91 44.11 16.53
CA ILE A 259 -26.77 45.11 15.46
C ILE A 259 -28.08 45.90 15.28
N MET A 260 -29.24 45.24 15.30
CA MET A 260 -30.56 45.90 15.22
C MET A 260 -30.84 46.81 16.43
N SER A 261 -30.34 46.45 17.61
CA SER A 261 -30.54 47.20 18.85
C SER A 261 -29.58 48.40 18.97
N ASN A 262 -28.53 48.45 18.15
CA ASN A 262 -27.54 49.51 18.19
C ASN A 262 -28.06 50.76 17.46
N LYS A 263 -28.38 51.81 18.24
CA LYS A 263 -28.93 53.08 17.73
C LYS A 263 -28.04 53.75 16.66
N GLN A 264 -26.72 53.47 16.66
CA GLN A 264 -25.77 53.98 15.67
C GLN A 264 -25.93 53.33 14.28
N PHE A 265 -26.38 52.08 14.21
CA PHE A 265 -26.59 51.36 12.94
C PHE A 265 -27.79 51.92 12.16
N SER A 266 -28.85 52.34 12.86
CA SER A 266 -30.02 52.99 12.25
C SER A 266 -29.73 54.39 11.71
N SER A 267 -28.87 55.17 12.38
CA SER A 267 -28.43 56.48 11.86
C SER A 267 -27.43 56.35 10.70
N MET A 268 -26.52 55.37 10.73
CA MET A 268 -25.50 55.17 9.69
C MET A 268 -26.08 54.64 8.37
N TYR A 269 -27.11 53.78 8.44
CA TYR A 269 -27.82 53.30 7.26
C TYR A 269 -28.62 54.42 6.56
N ALA A 270 -29.17 55.36 7.32
CA ALA A 270 -29.85 56.53 6.77
C ALA A 270 -28.89 57.50 6.05
N SER A 271 -27.61 57.50 6.42
CA SER A 271 -26.55 58.33 5.81
C SER A 271 -25.75 57.63 4.69
N ASN A 272 -26.15 56.42 4.25
CA ASN A 272 -25.45 55.64 3.20
C ASN A 272 -23.94 55.40 3.44
N ALA A 273 -23.50 55.30 4.71
CA ALA A 273 -22.12 55.05 5.06
C ALA A 273 -21.78 53.53 5.05
N LEU A 274 -21.83 52.90 3.88
CA LEU A 274 -21.63 51.45 3.70
C LEU A 274 -20.31 50.92 4.30
N LEU A 275 -19.23 51.69 4.23
CA LEU A 275 -17.91 51.29 4.76
C LEU A 275 -17.86 51.23 6.29
N GLN A 276 -18.62 52.09 6.98
CA GLN A 276 -18.66 52.11 8.45
C GLN A 276 -19.60 51.03 9.00
N ILE A 277 -20.65 50.70 8.25
CA ILE A 277 -21.56 49.58 8.53
C ILE A 277 -20.81 48.25 8.45
N ASP A 278 -19.97 48.08 7.43
CA ASP A 278 -19.15 46.87 7.28
C ASP A 278 -18.14 46.70 8.42
N ALA A 279 -17.53 47.78 8.91
CA ALA A 279 -16.60 47.72 10.04
C ALA A 279 -17.29 47.32 11.36
N VAL A 280 -18.52 47.80 11.62
CA VAL A 280 -19.28 47.44 12.83
C VAL A 280 -19.78 46.00 12.76
N ILE A 281 -20.16 45.50 11.58
CA ILE A 281 -20.51 44.10 11.38
C ILE A 281 -19.28 43.22 11.60
N ASP A 282 -18.12 43.63 11.10
CA ASP A 282 -16.88 42.87 11.22
C ASP A 282 -16.40 42.75 12.67
N ASP A 283 -16.46 43.83 13.45
CA ASP A 283 -16.04 43.83 14.85
C ASP A 283 -16.97 42.96 15.73
N ASN A 284 -18.28 43.04 15.53
CA ASN A 284 -19.24 42.20 16.25
C ASN A 284 -19.15 40.72 15.86
N VAL A 285 -18.91 40.43 14.58
CA VAL A 285 -18.72 39.04 14.11
C VAL A 285 -17.43 38.46 14.67
N LEU A 286 -16.35 39.23 14.72
CA LEU A 286 -15.06 38.80 15.26
C LEU A 286 -15.15 38.51 16.78
N HIS A 287 -15.79 39.39 17.54
CA HIS A 287 -15.98 39.20 18.98
C HIS A 287 -16.74 37.90 19.30
N VAL A 288 -17.87 37.69 18.63
CA VAL A 288 -18.73 36.52 18.85
C VAL A 288 -18.09 35.23 18.33
N TYR A 289 -17.29 35.32 17.27
CA TYR A 289 -16.52 34.18 16.76
C TYR A 289 -15.42 33.74 17.75
N ASN A 290 -14.72 34.68 18.40
CA ASN A 290 -13.72 34.37 19.41
C ASN A 290 -14.35 33.72 20.67
N GLU A 291 -15.52 34.20 21.10
CA GLU A 291 -16.27 33.58 22.20
C GLU A 291 -16.69 32.14 21.88
N PHE A 292 -17.10 31.91 20.63
CA PHE A 292 -17.46 30.59 20.13
C PHE A 292 -16.26 29.64 20.03
N GLN A 293 -15.09 30.11 19.61
CA GLN A 293 -13.85 29.32 19.58
C GLN A 293 -13.47 28.80 20.98
N ASN A 294 -13.69 29.59 22.03
CA ASN A 294 -13.49 29.13 23.40
C ASN A 294 -14.46 28.00 23.78
N LYS A 295 -15.75 28.14 23.43
CA LYS A 295 -16.77 27.11 23.67
C LYS A 295 -16.54 25.84 22.85
N LEU A 296 -15.96 25.93 21.64
CA LEU A 296 -15.59 24.77 20.83
C LEU A 296 -14.61 23.85 21.56
N HIS A 297 -13.65 24.42 22.30
CA HIS A 297 -12.71 23.61 23.07
C HIS A 297 -13.41 22.79 24.16
N ASP A 298 -14.43 23.35 24.81
CA ASP A 298 -15.24 22.66 25.82
C ASP A 298 -16.13 21.57 25.22
N PHE A 299 -16.68 21.80 24.02
CA PHE A 299 -17.43 20.78 23.29
C PHE A 299 -16.56 19.57 22.95
N ILE A 300 -15.31 19.78 22.51
CA ILE A 300 -14.37 18.69 22.20
C ILE A 300 -13.98 17.90 23.46
N LYS A 301 -13.72 18.58 24.58
CA LYS A 301 -13.46 17.89 25.87
C LYS A 301 -14.65 17.06 26.34
N ALA A 302 -15.87 17.56 26.13
CA ALA A 302 -17.09 16.83 26.48
C ALA A 302 -17.30 15.54 25.67
N ILE A 303 -16.70 15.41 24.48
CA ILE A 303 -16.75 14.17 23.67
C ILE A 303 -16.14 13.01 24.47
N HIS A 304 -14.98 13.21 25.08
CA HIS A 304 -14.27 12.16 25.80
C HIS A 304 -15.10 11.58 26.95
N LYS A 305 -15.63 12.46 27.81
CA LYS A 305 -16.49 12.07 28.95
C LYS A 305 -17.77 11.35 28.52
N ASN A 306 -18.35 11.73 27.38
CA ASN A 306 -19.55 11.07 26.87
C ASN A 306 -19.25 9.68 26.30
N ILE A 307 -18.07 9.48 25.71
CA ILE A 307 -17.62 8.16 25.21
C ILE A 307 -17.33 7.23 26.39
N GLU A 308 -16.59 7.69 27.40
CA GLU A 308 -16.30 6.91 28.61
C GLU A 308 -17.56 6.37 29.30
N ASN A 309 -18.65 7.13 29.29
CA ASN A 309 -19.91 6.70 29.90
C ASN A 309 -20.77 5.78 29.02
N THR A 310 -20.61 5.83 27.70
CA THR A 310 -21.50 5.12 26.75
C THR A 310 -20.90 3.84 26.21
N LEU A 311 -19.59 3.80 26.02
CA LEU A 311 -18.89 2.66 25.45
C LEU A 311 -18.93 1.40 26.36
N PRO A 312 -18.78 1.51 27.69
CA PRO A 312 -18.90 0.35 28.58
C PRO A 312 -20.30 -0.25 28.63
N LEU A 313 -21.35 0.55 28.38
CA LEU A 313 -22.75 0.07 28.38
C LEU A 313 -23.12 -0.72 27.12
N LEU A 314 -22.32 -0.60 26.05
CA LEU A 314 -22.60 -1.18 24.73
C LEU A 314 -21.70 -2.37 24.39
N LEU A 315 -20.63 -2.57 25.16
CA LEU A 315 -19.71 -3.70 25.02
C LEU A 315 -20.08 -4.78 26.04
N SER A 316 -19.76 -6.04 25.73
CA SER A 316 -20.02 -7.18 26.62
C SER A 316 -19.29 -7.02 27.95
N ASP A 317 -19.91 -7.46 29.05
CA ASP A 317 -19.34 -7.43 30.41
C ASP A 317 -18.00 -8.20 30.53
N ASP A 318 -17.73 -9.12 29.60
CA ASP A 318 -16.48 -9.90 29.51
C ASP A 318 -15.29 -9.11 28.93
N THR A 319 -15.47 -7.83 28.58
CA THR A 319 -14.39 -7.01 28.01
C THR A 319 -13.42 -6.53 29.08
N LYS A 320 -12.12 -6.83 28.87
CA LYS A 320 -11.05 -6.40 29.79
C LYS A 320 -11.00 -4.87 29.86
N PRO A 321 -10.71 -4.26 31.03
CA PRO A 321 -10.66 -2.80 31.20
C PRO A 321 -9.62 -2.12 30.30
N VAL A 322 -8.54 -2.83 29.96
CA VAL A 322 -7.50 -2.36 29.02
C VAL A 322 -8.05 -2.22 27.59
N VAL A 323 -8.95 -3.12 27.18
CA VAL A 323 -9.59 -3.06 25.85
C VAL A 323 -10.56 -1.88 25.80
N LEU A 324 -11.29 -1.63 26.90
CA LEU A 324 -12.19 -0.48 27.01
C LEU A 324 -11.45 0.86 26.92
N ASP A 325 -10.30 0.99 27.58
CA ASP A 325 -9.46 2.20 27.49
C ASP A 325 -8.98 2.45 26.06
N ILE A 326 -8.52 1.41 25.37
CA ILE A 326 -8.10 1.51 23.96
C ILE A 326 -9.29 1.88 23.07
N CYS A 327 -10.43 1.20 23.19
CA CYS A 327 -11.63 1.52 22.41
C CYS A 327 -12.12 2.96 22.69
N THR A 328 -12.02 3.45 23.93
CA THR A 328 -12.36 4.83 24.30
C THR A 328 -11.46 5.84 23.61
N LYS A 329 -10.14 5.60 23.62
CA LYS A 329 -9.16 6.45 22.93
C LYS A 329 -9.38 6.48 21.42
N VAL A 330 -9.67 5.33 20.82
CA VAL A 330 -9.97 5.22 19.38
C VAL A 330 -11.27 5.93 19.03
N ALA A 331 -12.34 5.69 19.78
CA ALA A 331 -13.62 6.35 19.57
C ALA A 331 -13.51 7.87 19.73
N TYR A 332 -12.75 8.34 20.74
CA TYR A 332 -12.50 9.76 20.93
C TYR A 332 -11.75 10.37 19.75
N ARG A 333 -10.67 9.72 19.29
CA ARG A 333 -9.90 10.20 18.13
C ARG A 333 -10.78 10.30 16.87
N LEU A 334 -11.54 9.26 16.56
CA LEU A 334 -12.43 9.22 15.39
C LEU A 334 -13.54 10.28 15.48
N ALA A 335 -14.14 10.45 16.66
CA ALA A 335 -15.17 11.46 16.87
C ALA A 335 -14.58 12.88 16.76
N ALA A 336 -13.42 13.13 17.39
CA ALA A 336 -12.74 14.41 17.37
C ALA A 336 -12.29 14.80 15.94
N ASP A 337 -11.67 13.87 15.20
CA ASP A 337 -11.29 14.07 13.80
C ASP A 337 -12.52 14.44 12.95
N LYS A 338 -13.61 13.68 13.05
CA LYS A 338 -14.86 13.97 12.29
C LYS A 338 -15.48 15.31 12.66
N THR A 339 -15.44 15.69 13.93
CA THR A 339 -15.93 17.01 14.36
C THR A 339 -15.02 18.14 13.87
N ALA A 340 -13.70 17.96 13.87
CA ALA A 340 -12.75 18.93 13.38
C ALA A 340 -12.88 19.13 11.86
N ASP A 341 -12.95 18.03 11.10
CA ASP A 341 -13.18 18.08 9.64
C ASP A 341 -14.48 18.82 9.30
N TRP A 342 -15.54 18.62 10.10
CA TRP A 342 -16.79 19.35 9.94
C TRP A 342 -16.67 20.84 10.29
N ILE A 343 -15.95 21.18 11.37
CA ILE A 343 -15.68 22.56 11.77
C ILE A 343 -14.93 23.28 10.65
N ASP A 344 -13.83 22.70 10.16
CA ASP A 344 -13.00 23.30 9.11
C ASP A 344 -13.77 23.52 7.81
N SER A 345 -14.71 22.63 7.49
CA SER A 345 -15.53 22.72 6.28
C SER A 345 -16.72 23.69 6.40
N ASN A 346 -17.28 23.89 7.59
CA ASN A 346 -18.57 24.59 7.76
C ASN A 346 -18.48 25.89 8.58
N LEU A 347 -17.38 26.14 9.30
CA LEU A 347 -17.22 27.30 10.19
C LEU A 347 -16.19 28.30 9.67
N LEU A 348 -16.19 28.53 8.36
CA LEU A 348 -15.39 29.61 7.77
C LEU A 348 -16.03 30.97 8.10
N LEU A 349 -15.18 31.92 8.52
CA LEU A 349 -15.59 33.25 8.94
C LEU A 349 -16.31 34.02 7.82
N ASP A 350 -15.83 33.89 6.58
CA ASP A 350 -16.36 34.59 5.40
C ASP A 350 -17.81 34.20 5.03
N PRO A 351 -18.19 32.91 4.95
CA PRO A 351 -19.58 32.55 4.70
C PRO A 351 -20.51 32.88 5.89
N ILE A 352 -20.03 32.83 7.14
CA ILE A 352 -20.83 33.29 8.30
C ILE A 352 -21.10 34.79 8.20
N LYS A 353 -20.10 35.58 7.82
CA LYS A 353 -20.22 37.03 7.58
C LYS A 353 -21.17 37.35 6.42
N SER A 354 -21.09 36.62 5.32
CA SER A 354 -22.00 36.75 4.18
C SER A 354 -23.46 36.45 4.56
N ASP A 355 -23.70 35.35 5.29
CA ASP A 355 -25.04 34.98 5.78
C ASP A 355 -25.65 36.06 6.68
N ILE A 356 -24.86 36.61 7.61
CA ILE A 356 -25.31 37.65 8.54
C ILE A 356 -25.61 38.94 7.78
N LYS A 357 -24.73 39.35 6.84
CA LYS A 357 -24.96 40.51 5.97
C LYS A 357 -26.25 40.34 5.16
N ASN A 358 -26.42 39.22 4.48
CA ASN A 358 -27.61 38.95 3.67
C ASN A 358 -28.89 38.99 4.53
N LYS A 359 -28.87 38.41 5.72
CA LYS A 359 -30.04 38.40 6.62
C LYS A 359 -30.36 39.80 7.16
N LEU A 360 -29.36 40.63 7.44
CA LEU A 360 -29.54 42.03 7.83
C LEU A 360 -30.11 42.88 6.69
N PHE A 361 -29.58 42.73 5.47
CA PHE A 361 -30.09 43.44 4.29
C PHE A 361 -31.52 43.04 3.93
N HIS A 362 -31.87 41.75 4.05
CA HIS A 362 -33.24 41.28 3.86
C HIS A 362 -34.21 41.86 4.90
N LEU A 363 -33.86 41.84 6.20
CA LEU A 363 -34.74 42.36 7.26
C LEU A 363 -34.99 43.86 7.12
N LYS A 364 -33.98 44.66 6.71
CA LYS A 364 -34.18 46.08 6.46
C LYS A 364 -34.98 46.41 5.21
N LYS A 365 -34.88 45.58 4.15
CA LYS A 365 -35.73 45.76 2.95
C LYS A 365 -37.23 45.66 3.32
N TYR A 366 -37.57 44.72 4.21
CA TYR A 366 -38.94 44.58 4.73
C TYR A 366 -39.37 45.74 5.66
N GLU A 367 -38.47 46.30 6.48
CA GLU A 367 -38.79 47.48 7.31
C GLU A 367 -39.03 48.75 6.49
N VAL A 368 -38.39 48.89 5.32
CA VAL A 368 -38.57 50.03 4.41
C VAL A 368 -39.83 49.88 3.54
N GLU A 369 -40.23 48.66 3.18
CA GLU A 369 -41.47 48.39 2.43
C GLU A 369 -42.73 48.42 3.33
N SER A 370 -42.56 48.44 4.66
CA SER A 370 -43.62 48.46 5.68
C SER A 370 -43.95 49.87 6.23
N LYS A 371 -43.20 50.89 5.84
CA LYS A 371 -43.46 52.31 6.14
C LYS A 371 -43.92 53.02 4.89
#